data_AF-A0A6B1FK27-F1
#
_entry.id   AF-A0A6B1FK27-F1
#
_cell.length_a   1.000
_cell.length_b   1.000
_cell.length_c   1.000
_cell.angle_alpha   90.00
_cell.angle_beta   90.00
_cell.angle_gamma   90.00
#
_symmetry.space_group_name_H-M   'P 1'
#
loop_
_entity.id
_entity.type
_entity.pdbx_description
1 polymer ?
#
loop_
_entity_poly.entity_id
_entity_poly.type
_entity_poly.pdbx_seq_one_letter_code
_entity_poly.pdbx_strand_id
1 'polypeptide(L)' 'MVYLRVKKAKGVEYAYLVKSVWDSNKRTSKQIIIKYLGKLDLITKNDIPPEYK' A
#
# COMPACT_ATOMS: atom_id res chain seq x y z
N MET A 1 -0.34 -9.15 -7.23
CA MET A 1 -0.09 -9.31 -5.78
C MET A 1 -0.30 -7.98 -5.08
N VAL A 2 -1.01 -7.98 -3.95
CA VAL A 2 -1.29 -6.80 -3.12
C VAL A 2 -0.55 -6.94 -1.79
N TYR A 3 -0.02 -5.84 -1.26
CA TYR A 3 0.68 -5.82 0.03
C TYR A 3 0.59 -4.45 0.68
N LEU A 4 0.87 -4.42 1.98
CA LEU A 4 1.01 -3.19 2.74
C LEU A 4 2.41 -2.61 2.51
N ARG A 5 2.49 -1.33 2.16
CA ARG A 5 3.73 -0.58 2.08
C ARG A 5 3.75 0.48 3.17
N VAL A 6 4.81 0.45 3.98
CA VAL A 6 5.06 1.49 4.99
C VAL A 6 6.02 2.53 4.40
N LYS A 7 5.72 3.81 4.63
CA LYS A 7 6.58 4.93 4.26
C LYS A 7 6.76 5.83 5.47
N LYS A 8 8.02 6.09 5.82
CA LYS A 8 8.39 7.04 6.87
C LYS A 8 8.55 8.44 6.28
N ALA A 9 7.86 9.43 6.86
CA ALA A 9 7.97 10.83 6.48
C ALA A 9 7.94 11.70 7.74
N LYS A 10 8.93 12.60 7.89
CA LYS A 10 9.08 13.49 9.07
C LYS A 10 8.97 12.74 10.41
N GLY A 11 9.55 11.55 10.50
CA GLY A 11 9.52 10.72 11.71
C GLY A 11 8.22 9.93 11.93
N VAL A 12 7.18 10.16 11.13
CA VAL A 12 5.90 9.44 11.22
C VAL A 12 5.83 8.37 10.14
N GLU A 13 5.34 7.19 10.50
CA GLU A 13 5.14 6.08 9.59
C GLU A 13 3.71 6.07 9.05
N TYR A 14 3.58 5.87 7.75
CA TYR A 14 2.32 5.90 7.02
C TYR A 14 2.16 4.60 6.25
N ALA A 15 0.97 4.00 6.28
CA ALA A 15 0.69 2.79 5.54
C ALA A 15 -0.14 3.04 4.29
N TYR A 16 0.18 2.29 3.26
CA TYR A 16 -0.46 2.32 1.96
C TYR A 16 -0.75 0.89 1.53
N LEU A 17 -1.93 0.67 0.98
CA LEU A 17 -2.23 -0.56 0.26
C LEU A 17 -1.76 -0.40 -1.18
N VAL A 18 -0.86 -1.26 -1.63
CA VAL A 18 -0.28 -1.18 -2.98
C VAL A 18 -0.45 -2.51 -3.72
N LYS A 19 -0.66 -2.43 -5.03
CA LYS A 19 -0.65 -3.59 -5.93
C LYS A 19 0.51 -3.52 -6.90
N SER A 20 1.13 -4.68 -7.14
CA SER A 20 2.07 -4.85 -8.25
C SER A 20 1.29 -5.16 -9.52
N VAL A 21 1.50 -4.34 -10.57
CA VAL A 21 0.93 -4.49 -11.90
C VAL A 21 2.05 -4.51 -12.92
N TRP A 22 2.02 -5.45 -13.86
CA TRP A 22 2.98 -5.52 -14.95
C TRP A 22 2.72 -4.38 -15.95
N ASP A 23 3.73 -3.54 -16.17
CA ASP A 23 3.72 -2.50 -17.19
C ASP A 23 4.36 -3.08 -18.46
N SER A 24 3.52 -3.53 -19.40
CA SER A 24 3.98 -4.16 -20.65
C SER A 24 4.77 -3.19 -21.56
N ASN A 25 4.50 -1.87 -21.46
CA ASN A 25 5.21 -0.88 -22.27
C ASN A 25 6.65 -0.72 -21.80
N LYS A 26 6.86 -0.68 -20.48
CA LYS A 26 8.18 -0.55 -19.87
C LYS A 26 8.85 -1.88 -19.52
N ARG A 27 8.16 -3.00 -19.79
CA ARG A 27 8.57 -4.37 -19.45
C ARG A 27 9.04 -4.49 -17.99
N THR A 28 8.33 -3.83 -17.08
CA THR A 28 8.68 -3.80 -15.66
C THR A 28 7.44 -3.86 -14.79
N SER A 29 7.59 -4.35 -13.56
CA SER A 29 6.51 -4.29 -12.59
C SER A 29 6.41 -2.90 -11.98
N LYS A 30 5.22 -2.30 -11.99
CA LYS A 30 4.92 -1.02 -11.35
C LYS A 30 4.06 -1.24 -10.11
N GLN A 31 4.41 -0.55 -9.04
CA GLN A 31 3.55 -0.47 -7.86
C GLN A 31 2.52 0.64 -8.04
N ILE A 32 1.25 0.31 -7.83
CA ILE A 32 0.14 1.26 -7.85
C ILE A 32 -0.45 1.34 -6.45
N ILE A 33 -0.65 2.55 -5.96
CA ILE A 33 -1.31 2.80 -4.68
C ILE A 33 -2.81 2.59 -4.88
N ILE A 34 -3.38 1.64 -4.15
CA ILE A 34 -4.82 1.38 -4.11
C ILE A 34 -5.47 2.34 -3.12
N LYS A 35 -4.93 2.39 -1.89
CA LYS A 35 -5.53 3.14 -0.79
C LYS A 35 -4.45 3.66 0.15
N TYR A 36 -4.63 4.89 0.60
CA TYR A 36 -3.89 5.42 1.74
C TYR A 36 -4.65 5.04 3.02
N LEU A 37 -3.97 4.38 3.95
CA LEU A 37 -4.59 3.86 5.17
C LEU A 37 -4.40 4.80 6.36
N GLY A 38 -3.46 5.75 6.29
CA GLY A 38 -3.18 6.67 7.38
C GLY A 38 -1.84 6.42 8.07
N LYS A 39 -1.71 6.92 9.31
CA LYS A 39 -0.54 6.66 10.17
C LYS A 39 -0.56 5.22 10.65
N LEU A 40 0.60 4.56 10.63
CA LEU A 40 0.73 3.15 10.99
C LEU A 40 0.18 2.85 12.39
N ASP A 41 0.41 3.76 13.34
CA ASP A 41 -0.02 3.66 14.74
C ASP A 41 -1.56 3.67 14.92
N LEU A 42 -2.30 4.25 13.99
CA LEU A 42 -3.76 4.38 14.05
C LEU A 42 -4.50 3.32 13.22
N ILE A 43 -3.78 2.54 12.43
CA ILE A 43 -4.38 1.59 11.49
C ILE A 43 -4.72 0.29 12.22
N THR A 44 -5.96 -0.16 12.07
CA THR A 44 -6.43 -1.45 12.58
C THR A 44 -6.67 -2.40 11.42
N LYS A 45 -6.75 -3.72 11.70
CA LYS A 45 -7.12 -4.73 10.69
C LYS A 45 -8.44 -4.41 9.97
N ASN A 46 -9.33 -3.60 10.56
CA ASN A 46 -10.61 -3.21 9.95
C ASN A 46 -10.47 -2.15 8.85
N ASP A 47 -9.35 -1.41 8.78
CA ASP A 47 -9.10 -0.43 7.72
C ASP A 47 -8.70 -1.09 6.39
N ILE A 48 -8.21 -2.33 6.47
CA ILE A 48 -7.87 -3.16 5.32
C ILE A 48 -9.17 -3.72 4.73
N PRO A 49 -9.45 -3.48 3.43
CA PRO A 49 -10.62 -4.04 2.80
C PRO A 49 -10.65 -5.56 2.91
N PRO A 50 -11.83 -6.18 3.13
CA PRO A 50 -11.94 -7.62 3.36
C PRO A 50 -11.45 -8.47 2.17
N GLU A 51 -11.44 -7.91 0.97
CA GLU A 51 -10.88 -8.56 -0.23
C GLU A 51 -9.36 -8.79 -0.17
N TYR A 52 -8.65 -8.12 0.76
CA TYR A 52 -7.19 -8.20 0.95
C TYR A 52 -6.78 -8.64 2.36
N LYS A 53 -7.73 -9.13 3.18
CA LYS A 53 -7.45 -9.65 4.53
C LYS A 53 -6.83 -11.04 4.51
#